data_AF-A0A2A3VNP0-F1
#
_entry.id   AF-A0A2A3VNP0-F1
#
_cell.length_a   1.000
_cell.length_b   1.000
_cell.length_c   1.000
_cell.angle_alpha   90.00
_cell.angle_beta   90.00
_cell.angle_gamma   90.00
#
_symmetry.space_group_name_H-M   'P 1'
#
loop_
_entity.id
_entity.type
_entity.pdbx_description
1 polymer ?
#
loop_
_entity_poly.entity_id
_entity_poly.type
_entity_poly.pdbx_seq_one_letter_code
_entity_poly.pdbx_strand_id
1 'polypeptide(L)'
;MTLRSSGRAALSLPIILSLVACSPFETRFKRVMPGVYHVDSVQCDASGDASAALADIVAEAERRCRGGHRLDDTATLFLGTRGSVFDECPAARVTTTVTCMESTR
;
A
#
# COMPACT_ATOMS: atom_id res chain seq x y z
N MET A 1 48.24 42.36 -17.07
CA MET A 1 47.10 41.80 -17.81
C MET A 1 46.21 41.06 -16.83
N THR A 2 45.01 41.59 -16.60
CA THR A 2 44.11 41.20 -15.52
C THR A 2 43.10 40.18 -16.07
N LEU A 3 43.16 38.91 -15.65
CA LEU A 3 42.16 37.91 -16.03
C LEU A 3 40.86 38.16 -15.25
N ARG A 4 39.82 38.58 -15.97
CA ARG A 4 38.46 38.75 -15.47
C ARG A 4 37.70 37.42 -15.58
N SER A 5 37.22 36.97 -14.42
CA SER A 5 35.94 36.30 -14.15
C SER A 5 35.05 36.02 -15.37
N SER A 6 34.56 34.78 -15.47
CA SER A 6 33.12 34.50 -15.65
C SER A 6 32.84 33.05 -15.31
N GLY A 7 32.56 32.80 -14.03
CA GLY A 7 31.93 31.58 -13.57
C GLY A 7 30.50 31.51 -14.12
N ARG A 8 30.20 30.42 -14.82
CA ARG A 8 28.85 29.89 -15.00
C ARG A 8 28.93 28.38 -14.84
N ALA A 9 29.07 27.95 -13.58
CA ALA A 9 28.62 26.63 -13.21
C ALA A 9 27.11 26.64 -13.44
N ALA A 10 26.67 26.08 -14.57
CA ALA A 10 25.29 25.68 -14.74
C ALA A 10 25.03 24.61 -13.69
N LEU A 11 24.59 25.06 -12.51
CA LEU A 11 23.91 24.23 -11.53
C LEU A 11 22.67 23.70 -12.24
N SER A 12 22.84 22.54 -12.89
CA SER A 12 21.75 21.67 -13.28
C SER A 12 20.97 21.40 -12.01
N LEU A 13 19.84 22.11 -11.84
CA LEU A 13 18.89 21.82 -10.78
C LEU A 13 18.59 20.31 -10.87
N PRO A 14 18.64 19.57 -9.74
CA PRO A 14 18.14 18.22 -9.75
C PRO A 14 16.69 18.31 -10.23
N ILE A 15 16.38 17.55 -11.27
CA ILE A 15 14.99 17.23 -11.60
C ILE A 15 14.45 16.61 -10.32
N ILE A 16 13.70 17.39 -9.56
CA ILE A 16 12.85 16.90 -8.49
C ILE A 16 11.84 16.06 -9.25
N LEU A 17 12.17 14.79 -9.48
CA LEU A 17 11.19 13.80 -9.87
C LEU A 17 10.13 13.91 -8.79
N SER A 18 8.98 14.46 -9.16
CA SER A 18 7.77 14.42 -8.36
C SER A 18 7.49 12.94 -8.10
N LEU A 19 8.08 12.43 -7.02
CA LEU A 19 7.62 11.23 -6.35
C LEU A 19 6.19 11.56 -6.02
N VAL A 20 5.27 11.10 -6.89
CA VAL A 20 3.84 11.05 -6.60
C VAL A 20 3.79 10.36 -5.25
N ALA A 21 3.59 11.16 -4.21
CA ALA A 21 3.55 10.67 -2.85
C ALA A 21 2.22 9.92 -2.76
N CYS A 22 2.23 8.66 -3.17
CA CYS A 22 1.16 7.73 -2.85
C CYS A 22 1.08 7.75 -1.32
N SER A 23 0.06 8.48 -0.83
CA SER A 23 -0.21 8.70 0.59
C SER A 23 -0.26 7.36 1.34
N PRO A 24 0.02 7.35 2.65
CA PRO A 24 0.29 6.12 3.36
C PRO A 24 -0.93 5.18 3.34
N PHE A 25 -0.60 3.95 3.03
CA PHE A 25 -1.40 2.75 3.04
C PHE A 25 -2.31 2.65 4.25
N GLU A 26 -3.54 2.19 4.05
CA GLU A 26 -4.50 2.01 5.14
C GLU A 26 -5.02 0.57 5.17
N THR A 27 -4.72 -0.12 6.27
CA THR A 27 -5.29 -1.44 6.58
C THR A 27 -6.19 -1.34 7.80
N ARG A 28 -7.49 -1.54 7.60
CA ARG A 28 -8.51 -1.53 8.65
C ARG A 28 -8.91 -2.95 9.00
N PHE A 29 -8.74 -3.30 10.27
CA PHE A 29 -9.24 -4.55 10.83
C PHE A 29 -10.45 -4.27 11.73
N LYS A 30 -11.63 -4.70 11.29
CA LYS A 30 -12.86 -4.60 12.06
C LYS A 30 -13.22 -5.96 12.62
N ARG A 31 -13.26 -6.10 13.95
CA ARG A 31 -13.76 -7.33 14.60
C ARG A 31 -15.26 -7.47 14.32
N VAL A 32 -15.67 -8.62 13.80
CA VAL A 32 -17.08 -8.96 13.56
C VAL A 32 -17.60 -9.83 14.70
N MET A 33 -16.82 -10.84 15.10
CA MET A 33 -17.10 -11.75 16.22
C MET A 33 -15.78 -12.15 16.91
N PRO A 34 -15.81 -12.80 18.08
CA PRO A 34 -14.59 -13.36 18.68
C PRO A 34 -13.83 -14.25 17.68
N GLY A 35 -12.56 -13.94 17.44
CA GLY A 35 -11.72 -14.67 16.49
C GLY A 35 -11.95 -14.34 15.00
N VAL A 36 -12.95 -13.53 14.63
CA VAL A 36 -13.27 -13.22 13.24
C VAL A 36 -13.20 -11.72 12.96
N TYR A 37 -12.45 -11.35 11.93
CA TYR A 37 -12.21 -9.96 11.53
C TYR A 37 -12.53 -9.76 10.07
N HIS A 38 -13.27 -8.70 9.75
CA HIS A 38 -13.33 -8.19 8.39
C HIS A 38 -12.18 -7.21 8.20
N VAL A 39 -11.41 -7.40 7.13
CA VAL A 39 -10.22 -6.62 6.84
C VAL A 39 -10.38 -5.94 5.50
N ASP A 40 -10.01 -4.68 5.48
CA ASP A 40 -10.03 -3.82 4.30
C ASP A 40 -8.67 -3.15 4.19
N SER A 41 -7.90 -3.49 3.17
CA SER A 41 -6.56 -2.96 2.93
C SER A 41 -6.53 -2.24 1.60
N VAL A 42 -6.06 -1.00 1.59
CA VAL A 42 -5.86 -0.23 0.36
C VAL A 42 -4.39 0.05 0.20
N GLN A 43 -3.85 -0.43 -0.93
CA GLN A 43 -2.44 -0.31 -1.25
C GLN A 43 -2.25 0.44 -2.56
N CYS A 44 -1.49 1.52 -2.51
CA CYS A 44 -1.15 2.30 -3.67
C CYS A 44 0.10 1.70 -4.33
N ASP A 45 -0.03 1.25 -5.57
CA ASP A 45 1.07 0.63 -6.30
C ASP A 45 1.02 1.08 -7.77
N ALA A 46 2.17 1.47 -8.31
CA ALA A 46 2.30 1.89 -9.70
C ALA A 46 1.94 0.76 -10.69
N SER A 47 2.11 -0.50 -10.30
CA SER A 47 1.65 -1.67 -11.07
C SER A 47 0.18 -2.02 -10.83
N GLY A 48 -0.48 -1.40 -9.85
CA GLY A 48 -1.83 -1.76 -9.43
C GLY A 48 -1.92 -3.18 -8.87
N ASP A 49 -0.87 -3.72 -8.25
CA ASP A 49 -0.87 -5.08 -7.72
C ASP A 49 -1.52 -5.16 -6.32
N ALA A 50 -2.38 -6.15 -6.14
CA ALA A 50 -3.04 -6.46 -4.88
C ALA A 50 -2.18 -7.30 -3.92
N SER A 51 -1.09 -7.87 -4.41
CA SER A 51 -0.22 -8.77 -3.65
C SER A 51 0.38 -8.08 -2.42
N ALA A 52 0.75 -6.80 -2.53
CA ALA A 52 1.24 -6.02 -1.40
C ALA A 52 0.14 -5.77 -0.35
N ALA A 53 -1.09 -5.43 -0.78
CA ALA A 53 -2.23 -5.28 0.12
C ALA A 53 -2.52 -6.58 0.88
N LEU A 54 -2.48 -7.72 0.19
CA LEU A 54 -2.71 -9.03 0.77
C LEU A 54 -1.60 -9.43 1.75
N ALA A 55 -0.34 -9.13 1.43
CA ALA A 55 0.79 -9.40 2.32
C ALA A 55 0.66 -8.64 3.65
N ASP A 56 0.21 -7.38 3.62
CA ASP A 56 -0.01 -6.60 4.83
C ASP A 56 -1.14 -7.19 5.70
N ILE A 57 -2.21 -7.68 5.07
CA ILE A 57 -3.30 -8.39 5.76
C ILE A 57 -2.76 -9.64 6.45
N VAL A 58 -1.97 -10.46 5.75
CA VAL A 58 -1.37 -11.68 6.30
C VAL A 58 -0.46 -11.33 7.49
N ALA A 59 0.43 -10.36 7.33
CA ALA A 59 1.37 -9.96 8.39
C ALA A 59 0.66 -9.43 9.66
N GLU A 60 -0.45 -8.72 9.52
CA GLU A 60 -1.26 -8.28 10.67
C GLU A 60 -2.10 -9.43 11.24
N ALA A 61 -2.61 -10.34 10.41
CA ALA A 61 -3.31 -11.54 10.86
C ALA A 61 -2.40 -12.46 11.69
N GLU A 62 -1.14 -12.66 11.28
CA GLU A 62 -0.13 -13.41 12.04
C GLU A 62 0.14 -12.80 13.41
N ARG A 63 0.25 -11.46 13.49
CA ARG A 63 0.45 -10.75 14.76
C ARG A 63 -0.74 -10.90 15.71
N ARG A 64 -1.96 -11.02 15.18
CA ARG A 64 -3.20 -11.13 15.97
C ARG A 64 -3.57 -12.57 16.33
N CYS A 65 -3.42 -13.49 15.39
CA CYS A 65 -3.88 -14.86 15.50
C CYS A 65 -2.72 -15.81 15.83
N ARG A 66 -2.36 -15.89 17.12
CA ARG A 66 -1.22 -16.70 17.60
C ARG A 66 -1.31 -18.20 17.27
N GLY A 67 -2.52 -18.73 17.08
CA GLY A 67 -2.77 -20.14 16.71
C GLY A 67 -2.85 -20.41 15.21
N GLY A 68 -2.54 -19.41 14.38
CA GLY A 68 -2.75 -19.45 12.93
C GLY A 68 -4.04 -18.74 12.51
N HIS A 69 -4.15 -18.46 11.21
CA HIS A 69 -5.29 -17.76 10.63
C HIS A 69 -5.68 -18.38 9.29
N ARG A 70 -6.94 -18.20 8.90
CA ARG A 70 -7.46 -18.50 7.57
C ARG A 70 -8.03 -17.22 6.97
N LEU A 71 -7.77 -17.01 5.68
CA LEU A 71 -8.40 -15.96 4.89
C LEU A 71 -9.59 -16.56 4.14
N ASP A 72 -10.74 -15.92 4.27
CA ASP A 72 -11.98 -16.26 3.58
C ASP A 72 -12.51 -15.03 2.83
N ASP A 73 -13.38 -15.25 1.83
CA ASP A 73 -14.07 -14.20 1.07
C ASP A 73 -13.15 -13.08 0.53
N THR A 74 -11.94 -13.44 0.11
CA THR A 74 -10.98 -12.46 -0.42
C THR A 74 -11.47 -11.90 -1.74
N ALA A 75 -11.78 -10.60 -1.76
CA ALA A 75 -12.10 -9.85 -2.96
C ALA A 75 -11.04 -8.79 -3.20
N THR A 76 -10.67 -8.62 -4.46
CA THR A 76 -9.72 -7.60 -4.91
C THR A 76 -10.43 -6.64 -5.85
N LEU A 77 -10.27 -5.36 -5.59
CA LEU A 77 -10.77 -4.27 -6.41
C LEU A 77 -9.59 -3.38 -6.81
N PHE A 78 -9.30 -3.36 -8.10
CA PHE A 78 -8.33 -2.43 -8.65
C PHE A 78 -8.98 -1.05 -8.80
N LEU A 79 -8.50 -0.10 -8.01
CA LEU A 79 -8.85 1.31 -8.04
C LEU A 79 -7.89 2.00 -9.03
N GLY A 80 -8.29 2.06 -10.30
CA GLY A 80 -7.42 2.58 -11.37
C GLY A 80 -8.15 3.29 -12.51
N THR A 81 -7.78 4.57 -12.69
CA THR A 81 -7.81 5.39 -13.91
C THR A 81 -9.14 5.50 -14.66
N ARG A 82 -10.16 6.13 -14.07
CA ARG A 82 -11.22 6.74 -14.89
C ARG A 82 -10.78 8.12 -15.37
N GLY A 83 -9.97 8.09 -16.44
CA GLY A 83 -9.84 9.18 -17.39
C GLY A 83 -8.99 10.36 -16.93
N SER A 84 -7.74 10.35 -17.38
CA SER A 84 -6.92 11.54 -17.63
C SER A 84 -6.48 12.33 -16.40
N VAL A 85 -5.33 12.97 -16.52
CA VAL A 85 -4.68 13.84 -15.52
C VAL A 85 -3.80 13.08 -14.53
N PHE A 86 -2.49 13.33 -14.65
CA PHE A 86 -1.48 13.11 -13.63
C PHE A 86 -2.05 13.50 -12.25
N ASP A 87 -2.25 12.56 -11.32
CA ASP A 87 -2.25 12.75 -9.84
C ASP A 87 -2.95 11.61 -9.06
N GLU A 88 -3.68 10.69 -9.67
CA GLU A 88 -4.25 9.53 -8.96
C GLU A 88 -3.33 8.31 -9.06
N CYS A 89 -2.64 7.98 -7.95
CA CYS A 89 -1.84 6.76 -7.84
C CYS A 89 -2.75 5.53 -8.01
N PRO A 90 -2.42 4.58 -8.90
CA PRO A 90 -3.17 3.35 -9.00
C PRO A 90 -3.16 2.66 -7.63
N ALA A 91 -4.29 2.13 -7.21
CA ALA A 91 -4.39 1.43 -5.95
C ALA A 91 -5.12 0.09 -6.12
N ALA A 92 -4.76 -0.88 -5.31
CA ALA A 92 -5.48 -2.12 -5.15
C ALA A 92 -6.10 -2.13 -3.75
N ARG A 93 -7.41 -2.36 -3.70
CA ARG A 93 -8.14 -2.60 -2.46
C ARG A 93 -8.40 -4.08 -2.33
N VAL A 94 -8.00 -4.66 -1.21
CA VAL A 94 -8.27 -6.05 -0.86
C VAL A 94 -9.17 -6.07 0.37
N THR A 95 -10.32 -6.71 0.24
CA THR A 95 -11.22 -6.99 1.36
C THR A 95 -11.25 -8.48 1.61
N THR A 96 -11.14 -8.92 2.86
CA THR A 96 -11.18 -10.35 3.22
C THR A 96 -11.67 -10.53 4.65
N THR A 97 -12.10 -11.74 4.97
CA THR A 97 -12.40 -12.16 6.33
C THR A 97 -11.22 -12.97 6.87
N VAL A 98 -10.65 -12.54 7.99
CA VAL A 98 -9.62 -13.27 8.75
C VAL A 98 -10.29 -14.02 9.89
N THR A 99 -10.15 -15.34 9.90
CA THR A 99 -10.58 -16.20 11.00
C THR A 99 -9.34 -16.72 11.74
N CYS A 100 -9.16 -16.30 12.99
CA CYS A 100 -8.14 -16.86 13.86
C CYS A 100 -8.52 -18.30 14.23
N MET A 101 -7.59 -19.22 14.07
CA MET A 101 -7.76 -20.60 14.51
C MET A 101 -7.40 -20.70 15.99
N GLU A 102 -8.17 -21.47 16.75
CA GLU A 102 -7.76 -21.84 18.10
C GLU A 102 -6.49 -22.66 18.02
N SER A 103 -5.48 -22.27 18.81
CA SER A 103 -4.26 -23.04 18.95
C SER A 103 -4.64 -24.35 19.64
N THR A 104 -4.74 -25.44 18.88
CA THR A 104 -4.77 -26.80 19.41
C THR A 104 -3.41 -27.08 20.05
N ARG A 105 -3.28 -26.73 21.32
CA ARG A 105 -2.17 -27.12 22.19
C ARG A 105 -2.54 -28.37 22.97
#